data_AF-A0A8J4DR76-F1
#
_entry.id   AF-A0A8J4DR76-F1
#
_cell.length_a   1.000
_cell.length_b   1.000
_cell.length_c   1.000
_cell.angle_alpha   90.00
_cell.angle_beta   90.00
_cell.angle_gamma   90.00
#
_symmetry.space_group_name_H-M   'P 1'
#
loop_
_entity.id
_entity.type
_entity.pdbx_description
1 polymer ?
#
loop_
_entity_poly.entity_id
_entity_poly.type
_entity_poly.pdbx_seq_one_letter_code
_entity_poly.pdbx_strand_id
1 'polypeptide(L)'
;MRDIPTIVRVTASEAGSAFALHIASLGEFMLPIGRDAFDELVAAGQLFALARRGALVGICYVKPDGKNLDEVPRWEYGGVHVSPDLRRTGLGTALSAVAVAAVSHDAPKPVMAYVHQANLEPLAMIVGRLGFVFTGKSIRLGPEQAPGYLRRDADGYATADVLELPPHAVGRLADGLELLDRRTVRLADDLFPTGLETAAENLRRTAYGSRASASEGRVVAGRSPGLS
;
A
#
# COMPACT_ATOMS: atom_id res chain seq x y z
N MET A 1 29.07 4.24 -13.83
CA MET A 1 28.09 3.39 -13.11
C MET A 1 26.70 3.69 -13.65
N ARG A 2 25.83 2.68 -13.83
CA ARG A 2 24.43 2.94 -14.20
C ARG A 2 23.73 3.63 -13.04
N ASP A 3 23.00 4.69 -13.34
CA ASP A 3 22.17 5.44 -12.38
C ASP A 3 20.85 4.69 -12.16
N ILE A 4 20.90 3.71 -11.25
CA ILE A 4 19.77 2.84 -10.91
C ILE A 4 19.07 3.45 -9.68
N PRO A 5 17.76 3.73 -9.75
CA PRO A 5 16.99 4.20 -8.59
C PRO A 5 17.04 3.21 -7.42
N THR A 6 16.99 3.74 -6.20
CA THR A 6 17.00 2.95 -4.96
C THR A 6 15.69 3.19 -4.22
N ILE A 7 14.99 2.13 -3.81
CA ILE A 7 13.88 2.22 -2.87
C ILE A 7 14.47 2.33 -1.45
N VAL A 8 13.99 3.30 -0.69
CA VAL A 8 14.44 3.61 0.67
C VAL A 8 13.23 3.79 1.59
N ARG A 9 13.42 3.58 2.90
CA ARG A 9 12.48 4.08 3.92
C ARG A 9 12.83 5.56 4.15
N VAL A 10 11.82 6.44 4.17
CA VAL A 10 12.09 7.87 4.36
C VAL A 10 12.52 8.13 5.79
N THR A 11 13.62 8.84 5.95
CA THR A 11 14.18 9.22 7.26
C THR A 11 13.74 10.63 7.70
N ALA A 12 13.97 10.97 8.98
CA ALA A 12 13.71 12.31 9.49
C ALA A 12 14.45 13.41 8.71
N SER A 13 15.69 13.15 8.26
CA SER A 13 16.46 14.07 7.41
C SER A 13 15.85 14.30 6.03
N GLU A 14 15.05 13.36 5.53
CA GLU A 14 14.42 13.42 4.21
C GLU A 14 12.97 13.92 4.25
N ALA A 15 12.36 14.00 5.44
CA ALA A 15 10.95 14.33 5.66
C ALA A 15 10.51 15.60 4.92
N GLY A 16 11.32 16.66 4.96
CA GLY A 16 11.03 17.92 4.27
C GLY A 16 10.91 17.76 2.74
N SER A 17 11.87 17.04 2.13
CA SER A 17 11.89 16.79 0.69
C SER A 17 10.76 15.84 0.27
N ALA A 18 10.49 14.82 1.08
CA ALA A 18 9.38 13.89 0.83
C ALA A 18 8.02 14.59 0.94
N PHE A 19 7.84 15.47 1.92
CA PHE A 19 6.62 16.27 2.06
C PHE A 19 6.43 17.24 0.89
N ALA A 20 7.51 17.91 0.46
CA ALA A 20 7.46 18.78 -0.71
C ALA A 20 7.04 17.99 -1.98
N LEU A 21 7.58 16.78 -2.17
CA LEU A 21 7.17 15.89 -3.25
C LEU A 21 5.70 15.46 -3.13
N HIS A 22 5.21 15.14 -1.93
CA HIS A 22 3.80 14.84 -1.67
C HIS A 22 2.89 15.99 -2.08
N ILE A 23 3.18 17.20 -1.61
CA ILE A 23 2.38 18.40 -1.94
C ILE A 23 2.41 18.68 -3.44
N ALA A 24 3.58 18.58 -4.09
CA ALA A 24 3.71 18.74 -5.54
C ALA A 24 3.00 17.64 -6.35
N SER A 25 2.76 16.47 -5.74
CA SER A 25 2.06 15.35 -6.37
C SER A 25 0.53 15.42 -6.26
N LEU A 26 0.00 16.33 -5.44
CA LEU A 26 -1.43 16.48 -5.27
C LEU A 26 -2.09 16.85 -6.60
N GLY A 27 -3.22 16.20 -6.85
CA GLY A 27 -4.04 16.41 -8.02
C GLY A 27 -5.47 15.98 -7.72
N GLU A 28 -6.29 15.89 -8.75
CA GLU A 28 -7.74 15.65 -8.61
C GLU A 28 -8.13 14.29 -7.99
N PHE A 29 -7.17 13.41 -7.67
CA PHE A 29 -7.43 12.06 -7.16
C PHE A 29 -6.70 11.72 -5.86
N MET A 30 -5.96 12.65 -5.25
CA MET A 30 -5.15 12.38 -4.07
C MET A 30 -5.57 13.27 -2.90
N LEU A 31 -5.96 12.65 -1.79
CA LEU A 31 -6.21 13.38 -0.55
C LEU A 31 -4.89 13.90 0.01
N PRO A 32 -4.87 15.13 0.55
CA PRO A 32 -3.69 15.66 1.20
C PRO A 32 -3.46 14.95 2.52
N ILE A 33 -2.19 14.88 2.92
CA ILE A 33 -1.77 14.45 4.26
C ILE A 33 -1.20 15.71 4.90
N GLY A 34 -1.74 16.09 6.05
CA GLY A 34 -1.24 17.24 6.80
C GLY A 34 0.20 17.01 7.26
N ARG A 35 0.92 18.09 7.57
CA ARG A 35 2.34 18.01 7.92
C ARG A 35 2.59 17.10 9.12
N ASP A 36 1.83 17.27 10.20
CA ASP A 36 2.01 16.49 11.43
C ASP A 36 1.81 14.99 11.19
N ALA A 37 0.71 14.62 10.51
CA ALA A 37 0.45 13.24 10.13
C ALA A 37 1.53 12.68 9.19
N PHE A 38 2.13 13.51 8.32
CA PHE A 38 3.21 13.08 7.46
C PHE A 38 4.50 12.80 8.25
N ASP A 39 4.84 13.65 9.21
CA ASP A 39 5.98 13.45 10.11
C ASP A 39 5.79 12.18 10.98
N GLU A 40 4.56 11.90 11.41
CA GLU A 40 4.21 10.63 12.08
C GLU A 40 4.47 9.41 11.18
N LEU A 41 4.14 9.47 9.89
CA LEU A 41 4.44 8.39 8.94
C LEU A 41 5.94 8.16 8.81
N VAL A 42 6.73 9.23 8.75
CA VAL A 42 8.19 9.13 8.68
C VAL A 42 8.75 8.52 9.97
N ALA A 43 8.32 9.01 11.14
CA ALA A 43 8.76 8.53 12.45
C ALA A 43 8.38 7.05 12.67
N ALA A 44 7.21 6.62 12.20
CA ALA A 44 6.76 5.23 12.26
C ALA A 44 7.39 4.33 11.19
N GLY A 45 8.21 4.88 10.29
CA GLY A 45 8.82 4.14 9.19
C GLY A 45 7.82 3.65 8.14
N GLN A 46 6.69 4.34 7.98
CA GLN A 46 5.56 3.95 7.14
C GLN A 46 5.54 4.65 5.78
N LEU A 47 6.56 5.46 5.49
CA LEU A 47 6.74 6.17 4.23
C LEU A 47 7.98 5.65 3.51
N PHE A 48 7.81 5.35 2.22
CA PHE A 48 8.86 4.83 1.36
C PHE A 48 9.04 5.74 0.17
N ALA A 49 10.27 5.83 -0.33
CA ALA A 49 10.59 6.67 -1.47
C ALA A 49 11.46 5.94 -2.48
N LEU A 50 11.43 6.45 -3.71
CA LEU A 50 12.35 6.12 -4.77
C LEU A 50 13.38 7.24 -4.86
N ALA A 51 14.63 6.95 -4.52
CA ALA A 51 15.74 7.88 -4.59
C ALA A 51 16.54 7.68 -5.89
N ARG A 52 16.91 8.77 -6.57
CA ARG A 52 17.74 8.76 -7.78
C ARG A 52 18.63 10.00 -7.79
N ARG A 53 19.95 9.82 -7.92
CA ARG A 53 20.96 10.91 -7.88
C ARG A 53 20.81 11.85 -6.67
N GLY A 54 20.48 11.31 -5.50
CA GLY A 54 20.30 12.09 -4.27
C GLY A 54 18.98 12.86 -4.17
N ALA A 55 18.06 12.71 -5.13
CA ALA A 55 16.73 13.30 -5.09
C ALA A 55 15.66 12.21 -4.91
N LEU A 56 14.56 12.55 -4.21
CA LEU A 56 13.37 11.71 -4.16
C LEU A 56 12.54 11.95 -5.43
N VAL A 57 12.27 10.88 -6.16
CA VAL A 57 11.56 10.89 -7.46
C VAL A 57 10.31 10.01 -7.44
N GLY A 58 9.92 9.54 -6.26
CA GLY A 58 8.67 8.84 -6.03
C GLY A 58 8.47 8.55 -4.55
N ILE A 59 7.23 8.40 -4.14
CA ILE A 59 6.82 8.11 -2.76
C ILE A 59 5.61 7.18 -2.74
N CYS A 60 5.43 6.44 -1.64
CA CYS A 60 4.17 5.83 -1.24
C CYS A 60 4.18 5.57 0.27
N TYR A 61 3.02 5.38 0.87
CA TYR A 61 2.90 5.04 2.29
C TYR A 61 2.13 3.74 2.51
N VAL A 62 2.39 3.10 3.65
CA VAL A 62 1.57 2.01 4.21
C VAL A 62 1.39 2.30 5.71
N LYS A 63 0.20 2.75 6.11
CA LYS A 63 -0.10 3.28 7.45
C LYS A 63 -1.30 2.59 8.10
N PRO A 64 -1.56 2.70 9.41
CA PRO A 64 -2.77 2.15 9.99
C PRO A 64 -4.00 2.73 9.29
N ASP A 65 -4.94 1.84 8.97
CA ASP A 65 -6.21 2.25 8.36
C ASP A 65 -7.10 2.88 9.43
N GLY A 66 -7.40 4.18 9.27
CA GLY A 66 -8.23 4.95 10.20
C GLY A 66 -9.70 5.01 9.81
N LYS A 67 -10.12 4.32 8.74
CA LYS A 67 -11.47 4.46 8.17
C LYS A 67 -12.55 3.66 8.90
N ASN A 68 -12.20 2.97 10.00
CA ASN A 68 -13.12 2.27 10.91
C ASN A 68 -14.27 1.53 10.18
N LEU A 69 -13.94 0.80 9.11
CA LEU A 69 -14.94 0.06 8.33
C LEU A 69 -15.53 -1.11 9.14
N ASP A 70 -14.74 -1.62 10.09
CA ASP A 70 -15.10 -2.58 11.13
C ASP A 70 -13.96 -2.61 12.20
N GLU A 71 -14.01 -3.54 13.14
CA GLU A 71 -13.06 -3.66 14.26
C GLU A 71 -11.71 -4.32 13.90
N VAL A 72 -11.52 -4.78 12.66
CA VAL A 72 -10.29 -5.46 12.26
C VAL A 72 -9.19 -4.42 11.99
N PRO A 73 -8.05 -4.46 12.68
CA PRO A 73 -6.93 -3.58 12.38
C PRO A 73 -6.32 -3.89 11.02
N ARG A 74 -6.12 -2.87 10.18
CA ARG A 74 -5.58 -3.01 8.83
C ARG A 74 -4.51 -1.99 8.52
N TRP A 75 -3.76 -2.28 7.46
CA TRP A 75 -2.91 -1.32 6.78
C TRP A 75 -3.68 -0.65 5.65
N GLU A 76 -3.48 0.65 5.48
CA GLU A 76 -3.85 1.42 4.31
C GLU A 76 -2.59 1.66 3.47
N TYR A 77 -2.58 1.14 2.25
CA TYR A 77 -1.62 1.48 1.21
C TYR A 77 -2.16 2.64 0.37
N GLY A 78 -1.32 3.66 0.12
CA GLY A 78 -1.71 4.82 -0.67
C GLY A 78 -0.57 5.78 -0.98
N GLY A 79 -0.94 6.96 -1.50
CA GLY A 79 0.00 8.06 -1.77
C GLY A 79 1.05 7.75 -2.83
N VAL A 80 0.81 6.78 -3.70
CA VAL A 80 1.79 6.40 -4.72
C VAL A 80 1.94 7.51 -5.75
N HIS A 81 3.16 8.02 -5.86
CA HIS A 81 3.56 8.97 -6.88
C HIS A 81 4.95 8.61 -7.41
N VAL A 82 5.14 8.78 -8.71
CA VAL A 82 6.45 8.65 -9.38
C VAL A 82 6.57 9.80 -10.37
N SER A 83 7.76 10.40 -10.43
CA SER A 83 8.09 11.50 -11.34
C SER A 83 7.66 11.16 -12.78
N PRO A 84 7.12 12.13 -13.54
CA PRO A 84 6.55 11.87 -14.87
C PRO A 84 7.47 11.11 -15.84
N ASP A 85 8.77 11.39 -15.83
CA ASP A 85 9.79 10.75 -16.68
C ASP A 85 10.05 9.27 -16.33
N LEU A 86 9.64 8.84 -15.13
CA LEU A 86 9.80 7.48 -14.63
C LEU A 86 8.49 6.68 -14.64
N ARG A 87 7.38 7.27 -15.10
CA ARG A 87 6.09 6.54 -15.20
C ARG A 87 6.17 5.43 -16.23
N ARG A 88 5.32 4.42 -16.06
CA ARG A 88 5.19 3.24 -16.96
C ARG A 88 6.47 2.38 -17.09
N THR A 89 7.47 2.61 -16.25
CA THR A 89 8.71 1.79 -16.16
C THR A 89 8.57 0.59 -15.22
N GLY A 90 7.46 0.50 -14.48
CA GLY A 90 7.27 -0.49 -13.41
C GLY A 90 7.81 -0.04 -12.03
N LEU A 91 8.50 1.09 -11.94
CA LEU A 91 9.08 1.57 -10.67
C LEU A 91 8.02 1.86 -9.60
N GLY A 92 6.84 2.37 -9.98
CA GLY A 92 5.72 2.55 -9.04
C GLY A 92 5.21 1.23 -8.46
N THR A 93 5.17 0.18 -9.29
CA THR A 93 4.81 -1.17 -8.84
C THR A 93 5.86 -1.73 -7.89
N ALA A 94 7.15 -1.60 -8.24
CA ALA A 94 8.25 -2.07 -7.39
C ALA A 94 8.25 -1.34 -6.02
N LEU A 95 8.15 -0.01 -6.03
CA LEU A 95 8.07 0.81 -4.82
C LEU A 95 6.90 0.36 -3.92
N SER A 96 5.72 0.16 -4.52
CA SER A 96 4.52 -0.25 -3.79
C SER A 96 4.62 -1.66 -3.23
N ALA A 97 5.15 -2.60 -4.01
CA ALA A 97 5.36 -3.98 -3.56
C ALA A 97 6.32 -4.05 -2.37
N VAL A 98 7.43 -3.31 -2.43
CA VAL A 98 8.42 -3.24 -1.35
C VAL A 98 7.83 -2.58 -0.11
N ALA A 99 7.10 -1.48 -0.24
CA ALA A 99 6.48 -0.80 0.90
C ALA A 99 5.47 -1.70 1.62
N VAL A 100 4.59 -2.38 0.87
CA VAL A 100 3.62 -3.33 1.42
C VAL A 100 4.33 -4.51 2.08
N ALA A 101 5.36 -5.06 1.44
CA ALA A 101 6.14 -6.16 1.98
C ALA A 101 6.84 -5.80 3.28
N ALA A 102 7.51 -4.65 3.34
CA ALA A 102 8.24 -4.19 4.53
C ALA A 102 7.32 -4.04 5.74
N VAL A 103 6.20 -3.33 5.60
CA VAL A 103 5.28 -3.13 6.72
C VAL A 103 4.54 -4.42 7.10
N SER A 104 4.20 -5.27 6.13
CA SER A 104 3.54 -6.57 6.40
C SER A 104 4.50 -7.58 7.03
N HIS A 105 5.80 -7.48 6.75
CA HIS A 105 6.85 -8.25 7.42
C HIS A 105 6.99 -7.83 8.89
N ASP A 106 7.06 -6.53 9.15
CA ASP A 106 7.20 -5.97 10.49
C ASP A 106 5.96 -6.25 11.36
N ALA A 107 4.77 -6.18 10.78
CA ALA A 107 3.50 -6.39 11.48
C ALA A 107 2.40 -6.89 10.52
N PRO A 108 2.17 -8.21 10.43
CA PRO A 108 1.25 -8.79 9.47
C PRO A 108 -0.21 -8.44 9.79
N LYS A 109 -0.87 -7.72 8.88
CA LYS A 109 -2.30 -7.36 8.93
C LYS A 109 -2.86 -7.29 7.50
N PRO A 110 -4.19 -7.38 7.30
CA PRO A 110 -4.79 -7.14 5.99
C PRO A 110 -4.42 -5.75 5.46
N VAL A 111 -4.20 -5.66 4.15
CA VAL A 111 -3.82 -4.40 3.48
C VAL A 111 -4.96 -3.96 2.58
N MET A 112 -5.41 -2.73 2.76
CA MET A 112 -6.46 -2.06 2.01
C MET A 112 -5.86 -0.96 1.14
N ALA A 113 -6.50 -0.69 0.01
CA ALA A 113 -6.23 0.48 -0.82
C ALA A 113 -7.55 1.20 -1.13
N TYR A 114 -7.45 2.51 -1.32
CA TYR A 114 -8.59 3.36 -1.65
C TYR A 114 -8.23 4.13 -2.92
N VAL A 115 -8.94 3.85 -4.01
CA VAL A 115 -8.62 4.44 -5.31
C VAL A 115 -9.84 5.19 -5.81
N HIS A 116 -9.66 6.46 -6.15
CA HIS A 116 -10.73 7.26 -6.74
C HIS A 116 -11.28 6.57 -8.00
N GLN A 117 -12.60 6.45 -8.14
CA GLN A 117 -13.25 5.66 -9.20
C GLN A 117 -12.89 6.11 -10.62
N ALA A 118 -12.61 7.40 -10.79
CA ALA A 118 -12.16 7.96 -12.06
C ALA A 118 -10.64 7.85 -12.34
N ASN A 119 -9.85 7.32 -11.40
CA ASN A 119 -8.39 7.26 -11.51
C ASN A 119 -7.93 5.89 -12.03
N LEU A 120 -8.08 5.69 -13.34
CA LEU A 120 -7.91 4.38 -13.99
C LEU A 120 -6.46 3.87 -14.02
N GLU A 121 -5.47 4.75 -14.08
CA GLU A 121 -4.06 4.34 -14.22
C GLU A 121 -3.52 3.65 -12.95
N PRO A 122 -3.62 4.24 -11.74
CA PRO A 122 -3.28 3.55 -10.49
C PRO A 122 -4.13 2.31 -10.25
N LEU A 123 -5.40 2.32 -10.65
CA LEU A 123 -6.27 1.16 -10.52
C LEU A 123 -5.75 -0.04 -11.32
N ALA A 124 -5.32 0.18 -12.57
CA ALA A 124 -4.74 -0.86 -13.41
C ALA A 124 -3.44 -1.43 -12.81
N MET A 125 -2.62 -0.59 -12.17
CA MET A 125 -1.43 -1.05 -11.45
C MET A 125 -1.79 -1.88 -10.21
N ILE A 126 -2.68 -1.37 -9.38
CA ILE A 126 -3.05 -1.96 -8.08
C ILE A 126 -3.72 -3.32 -8.28
N VAL A 127 -4.67 -3.42 -9.23
CA VAL A 127 -5.36 -4.68 -9.53
C VAL A 127 -4.47 -5.59 -10.38
N GLY A 128 -3.96 -5.08 -11.50
CA GLY A 128 -3.28 -5.91 -12.51
C GLY A 128 -1.86 -6.34 -12.15
N ARG A 129 -1.16 -5.61 -11.27
CA ARG A 129 0.24 -5.88 -10.92
C ARG A 129 0.43 -6.25 -9.46
N LEU A 130 -0.19 -5.51 -8.54
CA LEU A 130 -0.09 -5.84 -7.11
C LEU A 130 -1.08 -6.94 -6.70
N GLY A 131 -2.17 -7.11 -7.46
CA GLY A 131 -3.13 -8.20 -7.25
C GLY A 131 -4.18 -7.91 -6.19
N PHE A 132 -4.45 -6.64 -5.91
CA PHE A 132 -5.61 -6.23 -5.12
C PHE A 132 -6.92 -6.60 -5.82
N VAL A 133 -7.98 -6.82 -5.04
CA VAL A 133 -9.32 -7.12 -5.53
C VAL A 133 -10.33 -6.12 -4.97
N PHE A 134 -11.40 -5.85 -5.72
CA PHE A 134 -12.50 -5.01 -5.26
C PHE A 134 -13.28 -5.72 -4.17
N THR A 135 -13.62 -4.99 -3.11
CA THR A 135 -14.50 -5.49 -2.03
C THR A 135 -15.99 -5.29 -2.33
N GLY A 136 -16.32 -4.54 -3.38
CA GLY A 136 -17.67 -4.05 -3.67
C GLY A 136 -18.12 -2.88 -2.77
N LYS A 137 -17.28 -2.41 -1.86
CA LYS A 137 -17.53 -1.23 -1.02
C LYS A 137 -16.91 0.02 -1.65
N SER A 138 -17.47 1.18 -1.31
CA SER A 138 -16.97 2.50 -1.71
C SER A 138 -17.00 3.48 -0.53
N ILE A 139 -16.08 4.44 -0.52
CA ILE A 139 -16.10 5.60 0.37
C ILE A 139 -16.51 6.82 -0.44
N ARG A 140 -17.43 7.62 0.11
CA ARG A 140 -17.88 8.89 -0.46
C ARG A 140 -17.52 10.02 0.48
N LEU A 141 -16.82 11.03 -0.02
CA LEU A 141 -16.45 12.23 0.73
C LEU A 141 -17.19 13.44 0.17
N GLY A 142 -17.99 14.07 1.03
CA GLY A 142 -18.73 15.29 0.69
C GLY A 142 -17.82 16.53 0.59
N PRO A 143 -18.37 17.70 0.21
CA PRO A 143 -17.62 18.95 0.08
C PRO A 143 -16.83 19.35 1.34
N GLU A 144 -17.40 19.11 2.53
CA GLU A 144 -16.75 19.45 3.81
C GLU A 144 -15.64 18.48 4.22
N GLN A 145 -15.58 17.30 3.59
CA GLN A 145 -14.65 16.22 3.95
C GLN A 145 -13.48 16.09 2.96
N ALA A 146 -13.62 16.67 1.77
CA ALA A 146 -12.69 16.52 0.67
C ALA A 146 -12.38 17.88 0.03
N PRO A 147 -11.11 18.23 -0.23
CA PRO A 147 -10.75 19.48 -0.89
C PRO A 147 -11.47 19.71 -2.22
N GLY A 148 -11.69 20.98 -2.57
CA GLY A 148 -12.41 21.37 -3.79
C GLY A 148 -11.74 20.96 -5.11
N TYR A 149 -10.43 20.68 -5.10
CA TYR A 149 -9.70 20.24 -6.30
C TYR A 149 -9.90 18.75 -6.62
N LEU A 150 -10.47 17.96 -5.71
CA LEU A 150 -10.74 16.55 -6.00
C LEU A 150 -11.88 16.43 -7.01
N ARG A 151 -11.73 15.49 -7.96
CA ARG A 151 -12.79 15.17 -8.90
C ARG A 151 -14.01 14.67 -8.13
N ARG A 152 -15.20 15.08 -8.59
CA ARG A 152 -16.48 14.72 -7.99
C ARG A 152 -17.37 13.99 -8.99
N ASP A 153 -18.22 13.12 -8.47
CA ASP A 153 -19.33 12.52 -9.21
C ASP A 153 -20.46 13.55 -9.44
N ALA A 154 -21.53 13.12 -10.14
CA ALA A 154 -22.67 13.97 -10.44
C ALA A 154 -23.44 14.44 -9.19
N ASP A 155 -23.30 13.73 -8.07
CA ASP A 155 -23.92 14.08 -6.78
C ASP A 155 -23.00 14.99 -5.94
N GLY A 156 -21.80 15.33 -6.42
CA GLY A 156 -20.85 16.21 -5.74
C GLY A 156 -19.91 15.51 -4.75
N TYR A 157 -19.81 14.18 -4.77
CA TYR A 157 -18.92 13.42 -3.88
C TYR A 157 -17.62 13.01 -4.57
N ALA A 158 -16.51 13.05 -3.83
CA ALA A 158 -15.30 12.34 -4.23
C ALA A 158 -15.42 10.88 -3.79
N THR A 159 -15.47 9.97 -4.75
CA THR A 159 -15.79 8.55 -4.50
C THR A 159 -14.60 7.66 -4.80
N ALA A 160 -14.25 6.79 -3.85
CA ALA A 160 -13.16 5.83 -3.96
C ALA A 160 -13.64 4.40 -3.76
N ASP A 161 -13.17 3.49 -4.62
CA ASP A 161 -13.34 2.06 -4.44
C ASP A 161 -12.44 1.56 -3.32
N VAL A 162 -12.99 0.63 -2.53
CA VAL A 162 -12.26 -0.07 -1.46
C VAL A 162 -11.73 -1.38 -2.01
N LEU A 163 -10.40 -1.51 -2.05
CA LEU A 163 -9.72 -2.71 -2.50
C LEU A 163 -9.00 -3.40 -1.33
N GLU A 164 -8.89 -4.71 -1.39
CA GLU A 164 -8.13 -5.51 -0.44
C GLU A 164 -7.02 -6.30 -1.15
N LEU A 165 -5.90 -6.51 -0.47
CA LEU A 165 -4.84 -7.39 -0.94
C LEU A 165 -5.07 -8.79 -0.36
N PRO A 166 -5.53 -9.77 -1.16
CA PRO A 166 -5.83 -11.10 -0.65
C PRO A 166 -4.53 -11.84 -0.27
N PRO A 167 -4.57 -12.80 0.67
CA PRO A 167 -3.36 -13.49 1.15
C PRO A 167 -2.51 -14.10 0.03
N HIS A 168 -3.13 -14.69 -0.99
CA HIS A 168 -2.40 -15.28 -2.11
C HIS A 168 -1.63 -14.23 -2.95
N ALA A 169 -2.08 -12.97 -2.98
CA ALA A 169 -1.37 -11.88 -3.62
C ALA A 169 -0.16 -11.43 -2.78
N VAL A 170 -0.26 -11.45 -1.45
CA VAL A 170 0.88 -11.24 -0.54
C VAL A 170 1.97 -12.29 -0.80
N GLY A 171 1.60 -13.55 -1.00
CA GLY A 171 2.54 -14.61 -1.39
C GLY A 171 3.29 -14.28 -2.69
N ARG A 172 2.58 -13.78 -3.72
CA ARG A 172 3.23 -13.34 -4.98
C ARG A 172 4.14 -12.13 -4.80
N LEU A 173 3.81 -11.20 -3.89
CA LEU A 173 4.71 -10.09 -3.57
C LEU A 173 6.02 -10.62 -2.97
N ALA A 174 5.95 -11.63 -2.09
CA ALA A 174 7.14 -12.28 -1.54
C ALA A 174 8.02 -12.91 -2.63
N ASP A 175 7.43 -13.65 -3.57
CA ASP A 175 8.16 -14.21 -4.72
C ASP A 175 8.75 -13.10 -5.62
N GLY A 176 8.00 -12.02 -5.80
CA GLY A 176 8.43 -10.87 -6.59
C GLY A 176 9.62 -10.12 -5.98
N LEU A 177 9.73 -10.05 -4.65
CA LEU A 177 10.86 -9.41 -3.97
C LEU A 177 12.18 -10.09 -4.31
N GLU A 178 12.22 -11.42 -4.27
CA GLU A 178 13.42 -12.21 -4.58
C GLU A 178 13.82 -12.07 -6.06
N LEU A 179 12.83 -11.86 -6.94
CA LEU A 179 13.00 -11.71 -8.39
C LEU A 179 13.15 -10.26 -8.85
N LEU A 180 13.16 -9.28 -7.93
CA LEU A 180 13.31 -7.87 -8.29
C LEU A 180 14.59 -7.69 -9.12
N ASP A 181 14.43 -7.18 -10.35
CA ASP A 181 15.55 -6.96 -11.24
C ASP A 181 16.43 -5.83 -10.69
N ARG A 182 17.53 -6.24 -10.05
CA ARG A 182 18.54 -5.34 -9.47
C ARG A 182 19.22 -4.44 -10.50
N ARG A 183 18.98 -4.65 -11.79
CA ARG A 183 19.43 -3.76 -12.89
C ARG A 183 18.48 -2.59 -13.12
N THR A 184 17.25 -2.65 -12.61
CA THR A 184 16.20 -1.62 -12.78
C THR A 184 15.91 -0.84 -11.49
N VAL A 185 16.02 -1.49 -10.33
CA VAL A 185 15.84 -0.86 -9.03
C VAL A 185 16.72 -1.53 -7.97
N ARG A 186 17.24 -0.74 -7.02
CA ARG A 186 17.96 -1.23 -5.84
C ARG A 186 17.09 -1.10 -4.60
N LEU A 187 17.38 -1.88 -3.58
CA LEU A 187 16.81 -1.73 -2.23
C LEU A 187 17.91 -1.19 -1.32
N ALA A 188 17.58 -0.29 -0.40
CA ALA A 188 18.48 0.06 0.69
C ALA A 188 18.68 -1.15 1.63
N ASP A 189 19.87 -1.26 2.20
CA ASP A 189 20.30 -2.42 2.99
C ASP A 189 19.50 -2.57 4.30
N ASP A 190 18.93 -1.47 4.80
CA ASP A 190 18.17 -1.39 6.04
C ASP A 190 16.66 -1.65 5.87
N LEU A 191 16.17 -1.81 4.63
CA LEU A 191 14.75 -2.08 4.38
C LEU A 191 14.27 -3.40 4.98
N PHE A 192 15.14 -4.42 4.96
CA PHE A 192 14.88 -5.76 5.49
C PHE A 192 16.07 -6.19 6.35
N PRO A 193 16.13 -5.78 7.63
CA PRO A 193 17.29 -6.04 8.50
C PRO A 193 17.61 -7.52 8.70
N THR A 194 16.60 -8.38 8.58
CA THR A 194 16.71 -9.84 8.66
C THR A 194 17.09 -10.51 7.34
N GLY A 195 17.28 -9.71 6.28
CA GLY A 195 17.53 -10.17 4.91
C GLY A 195 16.24 -10.36 4.10
N LEU A 196 16.36 -10.18 2.79
CA LEU A 196 15.25 -10.27 1.83
C LEU A 196 14.61 -11.67 1.80
N GLU A 197 15.41 -12.73 1.91
CA GLU A 197 14.96 -14.13 1.90
C GLU A 197 14.08 -14.42 3.14
N THR A 198 14.58 -14.07 4.33
CA THR A 198 13.80 -14.18 5.58
C THR A 198 12.51 -13.37 5.51
N ALA A 199 12.56 -12.17 4.93
CA ALA A 199 11.37 -11.34 4.75
C ALA A 199 10.34 -11.99 3.83
N ALA A 200 10.77 -12.54 2.69
CA ALA A 200 9.91 -13.26 1.77
C ALA A 200 9.31 -14.52 2.41
N GLU A 201 10.09 -15.31 3.15
CA GLU A 201 9.57 -16.50 3.85
C GLU A 201 8.48 -16.14 4.87
N ASN A 202 8.69 -15.10 5.67
CA ASN A 202 7.71 -14.64 6.65
C ASN A 202 6.39 -14.18 6.00
N LEU A 203 6.48 -13.49 4.85
CA LEU A 203 5.30 -13.08 4.07
C LEU A 203 4.55 -14.29 3.53
N ARG A 204 5.24 -15.29 2.97
CA ARG A 204 4.62 -16.56 2.53
C ARG A 204 3.94 -17.27 3.69
N ARG A 205 4.60 -17.38 4.84
CA ARG A 205 4.02 -18.01 6.04
C ARG A 205 2.76 -17.31 6.50
N THR A 206 2.73 -15.98 6.46
CA THR A 206 1.53 -15.19 6.78
C THR A 206 0.41 -15.45 5.76
N ALA A 207 0.74 -15.44 4.47
CA ALA A 207 -0.20 -15.67 3.38
C ALA A 207 -0.87 -17.04 3.43
N TYR A 208 -0.11 -18.09 3.78
CA TYR A 208 -0.59 -19.48 3.75
C TYR A 208 -1.01 -20.01 5.13
N GLY A 209 -0.39 -19.52 6.21
CA GLY A 209 -0.70 -19.92 7.59
C GLY A 209 -2.08 -19.48 8.06
N SER A 210 -2.59 -18.36 7.53
CA SER A 210 -3.96 -17.88 7.80
C SER A 210 -5.06 -18.86 7.32
N ARG A 211 -4.74 -19.84 6.46
CA ARG A 211 -5.72 -20.85 6.02
C ARG A 211 -5.91 -21.99 7.01
N ALA A 212 -4.89 -22.35 7.80
CA ALA A 212 -4.96 -23.47 8.73
C ALA A 212 -5.91 -23.18 9.92
N SER A 213 -5.93 -21.93 10.40
CA SER A 213 -6.80 -21.51 11.50
C SER A 213 -8.27 -21.30 11.08
N ALA A 214 -8.55 -21.03 9.81
CA ALA A 214 -9.92 -20.83 9.31
C ALA A 214 -10.68 -22.15 9.06
N SER A 215 -9.98 -23.28 8.87
CA SER A 215 -10.60 -24.60 8.69
C SER A 215 -10.98 -25.31 10.00
N GLU A 216 -10.44 -24.89 11.15
CA GLU A 216 -10.75 -25.52 12.44
C GLU A 216 -12.01 -24.94 13.12
N GLY A 217 -12.55 -23.82 12.64
CA GLY A 217 -13.76 -23.18 13.20
C GLY A 217 -15.10 -23.65 12.63
N ARG A 218 -15.11 -24.62 11.69
CA ARG A 218 -16.34 -25.07 11.00
C ARG A 218 -16.73 -26.51 11.31
N VAL A 219 -16.65 -26.89 12.58
CA VAL A 219 -17.34 -28.05 13.17
C VAL A 219 -17.77 -27.55 14.54
N VAL A 220 -19.01 -27.10 14.77
CA VAL A 220 -20.16 -27.92 15.17
C VAL A 220 -21.44 -27.11 14.94
N ALA A 221 -22.26 -27.52 13.98
CA ALA A 221 -23.70 -27.25 13.99
C ALA A 221 -24.39 -28.56 13.64
N GLY A 222 -24.73 -29.32 14.67
CA GLY A 222 -25.33 -30.64 14.50
C GLY A 222 -25.85 -31.19 15.80
N ARG A 223 -27.04 -30.76 16.19
CA ARG A 223 -28.18 -31.60 16.61
C ARG A 223 -29.27 -30.76 17.26
N SER A 224 -30.32 -30.48 16.50
CA SER A 224 -31.67 -30.41 17.06
C SER A 224 -32.07 -31.80 17.57
N PRO A 225 -32.79 -31.89 18.69
CA PRO A 225 -33.82 -32.87 18.84
C PRO A 225 -35.17 -32.16 18.98
N GLY A 226 -36.10 -32.54 18.11
CA GLY A 226 -37.50 -32.19 18.28
C GLY A 226 -38.18 -33.08 19.33
N LEU A 227 -39.39 -32.64 19.65
CA LEU A 227 -40.52 -33.39 20.21
C LEU A 227 -40.41 -33.79 21.69
N SER A 228 -41.11 -33.03 22.54
CA SER A 228 -42.31 -33.48 23.28
C SER A 228 -43.06 -32.25 23.78
#